data_AF-A0AAI9LEH8-F1
#
_entry.id   AF-A0AAI9LEH8-F1
#
_cell.length_a   1.000
_cell.length_b   1.000
_cell.length_c   1.000
_cell.angle_alpha   90.00
_cell.angle_beta   90.00
_cell.angle_gamma   90.00
#
_symmetry.space_group_name_H-M   'P 1'
#
loop_
_entity.id
_entity.type
_entity.pdbx_description
1 polymer ?
#
loop_
_entity_poly.entity_id
_entity_poly.type
_entity_poly.pdbx_seq_one_letter_code
_entity_poly.pdbx_strand_id
1 'polypeptide(L)'
;MKTLLLLASLTLTACCTTNGAGKAPDPQVVVQTRVVDTACDWTHPIYVDKADVLTNDTAKAILAHNRAGAKVCGWKPKGTAK
;
A
#
# COMPACT_ATOMS: atom_id res chain seq x y z
N MET A 1 -21.87 -29.66 56.99
CA MET A 1 -22.43 -29.29 55.66
C MET A 1 -23.40 -28.10 55.73
N LYS A 2 -23.06 -27.04 56.48
CA LYS A 2 -23.87 -25.80 56.57
C LYS A 2 -22.99 -24.54 56.51
N THR A 3 -21.72 -24.67 56.91
CA THR A 3 -20.70 -23.60 56.84
C THR A 3 -20.07 -23.43 55.46
N LEU A 4 -20.20 -24.40 54.55
CA LEU A 4 -19.70 -24.28 53.16
C LEU A 4 -20.63 -23.49 52.23
N LEU A 5 -21.85 -23.16 52.67
CA LEU A 5 -22.84 -22.44 51.86
C LEU A 5 -22.76 -20.91 52.02
N LEU A 6 -21.93 -20.40 52.94
CA LEU A 6 -21.82 -18.95 53.23
C LEU A 6 -20.63 -18.25 52.54
N LEU A 7 -19.70 -18.99 51.92
CA LEU A 7 -18.57 -18.38 51.20
C LEU A 7 -18.82 -18.18 49.70
N ALA A 8 -19.94 -18.66 49.15
CA ALA A 8 -20.26 -18.52 47.73
C ALA A 8 -20.94 -17.19 47.35
N SER A 9 -21.13 -16.29 48.31
CA SER A 9 -21.90 -15.05 48.12
C SER A 9 -21.02 -13.80 47.91
N LEU A 10 -19.70 -13.91 47.94
CA LEU A 10 -18.79 -12.76 48.05
C LEU A 10 -18.00 -12.40 46.79
N THR A 11 -18.36 -12.92 45.61
CA THR A 11 -17.58 -12.67 44.37
C THR A 11 -18.38 -12.11 43.19
N LEU A 12 -19.62 -11.65 43.40
CA LEU A 12 -20.47 -11.09 42.33
C LEU A 12 -20.68 -9.56 42.43
N THR A 13 -19.69 -8.84 42.93
CA THR A 13 -19.69 -7.35 42.96
C THR A 13 -18.44 -6.76 42.31
N ALA A 14 -17.94 -7.37 41.24
CA ALA A 14 -17.20 -6.63 40.22
C ALA A 14 -18.22 -5.83 39.39
N CYS A 15 -18.78 -4.80 40.02
CA CYS A 15 -19.65 -3.81 39.42
C CYS A 15 -19.06 -3.37 38.08
N CYS A 16 -19.93 -3.37 37.08
CA CYS A 16 -19.80 -2.55 35.90
C CYS A 16 -19.25 -1.18 36.32
N THR A 17 -17.99 -0.90 36.05
CA THR A 17 -17.53 0.48 35.98
C THR A 17 -18.25 1.07 34.79
N THR A 18 -19.42 1.65 35.05
CA THR A 18 -19.98 2.64 34.14
C THR A 18 -18.93 3.73 34.12
N ASN A 19 -18.04 3.69 33.12
CA ASN A 19 -17.33 4.88 32.70
C ASN A 19 -18.43 5.94 32.63
N GLY A 20 -18.25 7.01 33.41
CA GLY A 20 -19.30 8.02 33.60
C GLY A 20 -19.81 8.51 32.25
N ALA A 21 -20.85 9.32 32.26
CA ALA A 21 -21.24 10.12 31.11
C ALA A 21 -20.08 11.08 30.74
N GLY A 22 -19.01 10.53 30.21
CA GLY A 22 -17.87 11.20 29.64
C GLY A 22 -18.37 11.72 28.33
N LYS A 23 -18.29 13.05 28.22
CA LYS A 23 -18.41 13.81 26.99
C LYS A 23 -18.03 12.94 25.79
N ALA A 24 -18.92 12.83 24.81
CA ALA A 24 -18.64 12.09 23.58
C ALA A 24 -17.23 12.48 23.09
N PRO A 25 -16.36 11.51 22.76
CA PRO A 25 -15.00 11.81 22.34
C PRO A 25 -15.05 12.83 21.20
N ASP A 26 -14.20 13.86 21.29
CA ASP A 26 -14.15 14.89 20.27
C ASP A 26 -13.85 14.23 18.90
N PRO A 27 -14.43 14.73 17.79
CA PRO A 27 -14.26 14.13 16.47
C PRO A 27 -12.78 13.95 16.13
N GLN A 28 -12.35 12.71 15.96
CA GLN A 28 -10.98 12.37 15.58
C GLN A 28 -10.81 12.60 14.08
N VAL A 29 -9.91 13.51 13.67
CA VAL A 29 -9.54 13.66 12.26
C VAL A 29 -8.47 12.62 11.94
N VAL A 30 -8.86 11.54 11.28
CA VAL A 30 -7.92 10.50 10.83
C VAL A 30 -7.34 10.89 9.48
N VAL A 31 -6.04 11.19 9.43
CA VAL A 31 -5.33 11.41 8.17
C VAL A 31 -4.99 10.06 7.56
N GLN A 32 -5.49 9.80 6.35
CA GLN A 32 -5.19 8.59 5.59
C GLN A 32 -4.39 8.94 4.34
N THR A 33 -3.18 8.37 4.21
CA THR A 33 -2.36 8.52 3.01
C THR A 33 -2.77 7.49 1.97
N ARG A 34 -3.10 7.93 0.76
CA ARG A 34 -3.31 7.04 -0.40
C ARG A 34 -2.06 7.05 -1.28
N VAL A 35 -1.50 5.86 -1.53
CA VAL A 35 -0.49 5.66 -2.57
C VAL A 35 -1.21 5.34 -3.88
N VAL A 36 -0.92 6.09 -4.94
CA VAL A 36 -1.45 5.85 -6.28
C VAL A 36 -0.30 5.43 -7.17
N ASP A 37 -0.38 4.24 -7.75
CA ASP A 37 0.56 3.81 -8.78
C ASP A 37 0.22 4.50 -10.10
N THR A 38 1.19 5.26 -10.62
CA THR A 38 1.09 5.98 -11.91
C THR A 38 1.94 5.33 -13.00
N ALA A 39 2.44 4.11 -12.76
CA ALA A 39 3.25 3.37 -13.72
C ALA A 39 2.61 3.31 -15.11
N CYS A 40 1.30 3.05 -15.19
CA CYS A 40 0.55 2.98 -16.44
C CYS A 40 0.63 4.26 -17.30
N ASP A 41 0.91 5.42 -16.71
CA ASP A 41 0.97 6.69 -17.45
C ASP A 41 2.29 6.89 -18.18
N TRP A 42 3.38 6.27 -17.70
CA TRP A 42 4.73 6.53 -18.20
C TRP A 42 5.47 5.30 -18.71
N THR A 43 5.11 4.08 -18.27
CA THR A 43 5.65 2.85 -18.84
C THR A 43 4.64 2.22 -19.80
N HIS A 44 5.12 1.91 -21.01
CA HIS A 44 4.33 1.28 -22.05
C HIS A 44 5.01 -0.04 -22.46
N PRO A 45 4.24 -1.12 -22.66
CA PRO A 45 4.77 -2.37 -23.18
C PRO A 45 5.26 -2.19 -24.63
N ILE A 46 6.29 -2.95 -24.99
CA ILE A 46 6.82 -3.00 -26.35
C ILE A 46 6.29 -4.27 -27.00
N TYR A 47 5.39 -4.11 -27.98
CA TYR A 47 4.88 -5.21 -28.78
C TYR A 47 5.73 -5.36 -30.03
N VAL A 48 6.11 -6.60 -30.35
CA VAL A 48 6.90 -6.95 -31.53
C VAL A 48 6.17 -8.01 -32.33
N ASP A 49 6.31 -7.95 -33.65
CA ASP A 49 5.89 -9.04 -34.53
C ASP A 49 6.89 -10.20 -34.46
N LYS A 50 6.47 -11.42 -34.78
CA LYS A 50 7.36 -12.60 -34.81
C LYS A 50 8.49 -12.45 -35.83
N ALA A 51 8.27 -11.72 -36.90
CA ALA A 51 9.26 -11.44 -37.94
C ALA A 51 10.02 -10.13 -37.71
N ASP A 52 9.76 -9.40 -36.61
CA ASP A 52 10.44 -8.13 -36.35
C ASP A 52 11.94 -8.37 -36.13
N VAL A 53 12.76 -7.69 -36.93
CA VAL A 53 14.22 -7.66 -36.84
C VAL A 53 14.69 -6.25 -36.49
N LEU A 54 14.10 -5.67 -35.44
CA LEU A 54 14.28 -4.27 -35.04
C LEU A 54 13.82 -3.30 -36.12
N THR A 55 12.53 -3.35 -36.44
CA THR A 55 11.94 -2.32 -37.32
C THR A 55 12.07 -0.93 -36.69
N ASN A 56 11.93 0.11 -37.51
CA ASN A 56 11.99 1.49 -37.03
C ASN A 56 10.96 1.78 -35.93
N ASP A 57 9.78 1.16 -35.99
CA ASP A 57 8.73 1.41 -35.00
C ASP A 57 9.03 0.71 -33.67
N THR A 58 9.53 -0.53 -33.71
CA THR A 58 10.07 -1.22 -32.53
C THR A 58 11.24 -0.44 -31.91
N ALA A 59 12.17 0.05 -32.73
CA ALA A 59 13.30 0.85 -32.25
C ALA A 59 12.86 2.15 -31.55
N LYS A 60 11.85 2.85 -32.08
CA LYS A 60 11.25 4.03 -31.44
C LYS A 60 10.61 3.68 -30.10
N ALA A 61 9.87 2.58 -30.02
CA ALA A 61 9.23 2.12 -28.79
C ALA A 61 10.26 1.80 -27.70
N ILE A 62 11.34 1.08 -28.06
CA ILE A 62 12.47 0.80 -27.16
C ILE A 62 13.12 2.09 -26.68
N LEU A 63 13.38 3.04 -27.58
CA LEU A 63 13.99 4.31 -27.23
C LEU A 63 13.12 5.11 -26.25
N ALA A 64 11.81 5.16 -26.49
CA ALA A 64 10.85 5.84 -25.60
C ALA A 64 10.82 5.17 -24.21
N HIS A 65 10.75 3.84 -24.17
CA HIS A 65 10.75 3.07 -22.92
C HIS A 65 12.04 3.30 -22.11
N ASN A 66 13.21 3.24 -22.76
CA ASN A 66 14.50 3.48 -22.11
C ASN A 66 14.63 4.91 -21.57
N ARG A 67 14.11 5.91 -22.29
CA ARG A 67 14.09 7.30 -21.82
C ARG A 67 13.16 7.49 -20.62
N ALA A 68 12.00 6.83 -20.61
CA ALA A 68 11.09 6.84 -19.48
C ALA A 68 11.76 6.22 -18.24
N GLY A 69 12.40 5.06 -18.38
CA GLY A 69 13.14 4.43 -17.29
C GLY A 69 14.36 5.22 -16.82
N ALA A 70 15.06 5.93 -17.70
CA ALA A 70 16.11 6.87 -17.31
C ALA A 70 15.57 8.02 -16.46
N LYS A 71 14.41 8.58 -16.84
CA LYS A 71 13.76 9.69 -16.14
C LYS A 71 13.16 9.28 -14.78
N VAL A 72 12.44 8.17 -14.74
CA VAL A 72 11.64 7.76 -13.56
C VAL A 72 12.40 6.83 -12.63
N CYS A 73 13.21 5.93 -13.19
CA CYS A 73 13.91 4.88 -12.43
C CYS A 73 15.42 5.11 -12.32
N GLY A 74 15.97 6.16 -12.96
CA GLY A 74 17.40 6.46 -12.95
C GLY A 74 18.25 5.47 -13.74
N TRP A 75 17.68 4.78 -14.73
CA TRP A 75 18.45 3.87 -15.59
C TRP A 75 19.56 4.63 -16.32
N LYS A 76 20.76 4.06 -16.25
CA LYS A 76 21.92 4.59 -16.98
C LYS A 76 21.96 3.94 -18.35
N PRO A 77 22.19 4.72 -19.42
CA PRO A 77 22.55 4.14 -20.70
C PRO A 77 23.73 3.20 -20.50
N LYS A 78 23.64 1.97 -21.02
CA LYS A 78 24.84 1.17 -21.19
C LYS A 78 25.66 1.91 -22.24
N GLY A 79 26.77 2.49 -21.80
CA GLY A 79 27.54 3.46 -22.58
C GLY A 79 27.89 2.94 -23.97
N THR A 80 28.11 3.87 -24.89
CA THR A 80 28.75 3.60 -26.19
C THR A 80 29.96 2.72 -25.94
N ALA A 81 29.94 1.49 -26.46
CA ALA A 81 31.17 0.77 -26.72
C ALA A 81 32.04 1.72 -27.53
N LYS A 82 33.19 2.08 -26.97
CA LYS A 82 34.17 2.96 -27.59
C LYS A 82 34.72 2.30 -28.84
#